data_AF-A0A1Y2ALF1-F1
#
_entry.id   AF-A0A1Y2ALF1-F1
#
_cell.length_a   1.000
_cell.length_b   1.000
_cell.length_c   1.000
_cell.angle_alpha   90.00
_cell.angle_beta   90.00
_cell.angle_gamma   90.00
#
_symmetry.space_group_name_H-M   'P 1'
#
loop_
_entity.id
_entity.type
_entity.pdbx_description
1 polymer ?
#
loop_
_entity_poly.entity_id
_entity_poly.type
_entity_poly.pdbx_seq_one_letter_code
_entity_poly.pdbx_strand_id
1 'polypeptide(L)'
;MVIKRYDMSGSTILFKKALSLMDRSTGFAMSPYESDTFKIAENNSVMVDTSQQSGVIVGNYPYTITYLSPIDALAQNADMASIQHINGDFIPCTTETLSNSINSIDFESANSLNPYTDFAVAIDVPIKEAYPLTIVVNYLINPSNISADYTTAVHTLKFLWWFLINPTYATETLFIPLFNTALGNKTLSFLSNVQFQDKGRLFGRSICDPTLSEAWTFKNPCVHGQCAHSLPFQEASVTCICDFGYENYLFSDCREPTALFRRDWPSIVEYSLFGIGGLVCLTIAANRGQDSIKNIAPNCCLFITFGCFAGNLSILFQAASATKYSCALITVVPAFAFGAIFG
;
A
#
# COMPACT_ATOMS: atom_id res chain seq x y z
N MET A 1 25.44 -21.65 -32.67
CA MET A 1 26.32 -21.34 -31.52
C MET A 1 25.44 -21.03 -30.31
N VAL A 2 25.77 -21.56 -29.13
CA VAL A 2 24.96 -21.35 -27.91
C VAL A 2 25.54 -20.22 -27.06
N ILE A 3 24.74 -19.21 -26.73
CA ILE A 3 25.15 -18.14 -25.81
C ILE A 3 24.58 -18.46 -24.44
N LYS A 4 25.41 -18.49 -23.40
CA LYS A 4 25.00 -18.78 -22.03
C LYS A 4 25.58 -17.79 -21.04
N ARG A 5 24.89 -17.62 -19.92
CA ARG A 5 25.41 -16.87 -18.78
C ARG A 5 26.23 -17.76 -17.85
N TYR A 6 27.12 -17.16 -17.06
CA TYR A 6 27.84 -17.85 -16.00
C TYR A 6 26.89 -18.53 -14.99
N ASP A 7 27.36 -19.63 -14.39
CA ASP A 7 26.55 -20.54 -13.58
C ASP A 7 25.89 -19.93 -12.34
N MET A 8 26.38 -18.78 -11.85
CA MET A 8 25.80 -18.06 -10.70
C MET A 8 24.57 -17.22 -11.05
N SER A 9 24.18 -17.15 -12.34
CA SER A 9 22.99 -16.43 -12.77
C SER A 9 21.71 -17.22 -12.39
N GLY A 10 20.77 -16.56 -11.71
CA GLY A 10 19.48 -17.16 -11.35
C GLY A 10 18.72 -17.71 -12.56
N SER A 11 18.73 -17.01 -13.70
CA SER A 11 18.15 -17.48 -14.96
C SER A 11 18.80 -18.78 -15.45
N THR A 12 20.11 -18.94 -15.22
CA THR A 12 20.85 -20.14 -15.61
C THR A 12 20.48 -21.33 -14.73
N ILE A 13 20.40 -21.11 -13.41
CA ILE A 13 19.98 -22.14 -12.44
C ILE A 13 18.56 -22.62 -12.78
N LEU A 14 17.64 -21.69 -13.02
CA LEU A 14 16.25 -22.01 -13.31
C LEU A 14 16.07 -22.66 -14.69
N PHE A 15 16.82 -22.21 -15.70
CA PHE A 15 16.83 -22.83 -17.02
C PHE A 15 17.36 -24.26 -16.97
N LYS A 16 18.45 -24.53 -16.22
CA LYS A 16 18.98 -25.88 -16.00
C LYS A 16 17.95 -26.79 -15.33
N LYS A 17 17.28 -26.28 -14.28
CA LYS A 17 16.19 -26.99 -13.61
C LYS A 17 15.05 -27.32 -14.59
N ALA A 18 14.73 -26.40 -15.49
CA ALA A 18 13.69 -26.62 -16.49
C ALA A 18 14.03 -27.73 -17.47
N LEU A 19 15.24 -27.70 -18.03
CA LEU A 19 15.70 -28.73 -18.96
C LEU A 19 15.70 -30.11 -18.31
N SER A 20 16.23 -30.25 -17.08
CA SER A 20 16.22 -31.53 -16.36
C SER A 20 14.80 -32.08 -16.15
N LEU A 21 13.81 -31.22 -15.88
CA LEU A 21 12.41 -31.66 -15.75
C LEU A 21 11.82 -32.08 -17.10
N MET A 22 12.08 -31.33 -18.17
CA MET A 22 11.60 -31.63 -19.52
C MET A 22 12.20 -32.94 -20.06
N ASP A 23 13.46 -33.24 -19.78
CA ASP A 23 14.06 -34.51 -20.23
C ASP A 23 13.37 -35.72 -19.60
N ARG A 24 13.06 -35.62 -18.30
CA ARG A 24 12.37 -36.68 -17.56
C ARG A 24 10.96 -36.93 -18.10
N SER A 25 10.23 -35.88 -18.48
CA SER A 25 8.85 -35.99 -18.96
C SER A 25 8.77 -36.49 -20.41
N THR A 26 9.69 -36.06 -21.26
CA THR A 26 9.71 -36.41 -22.70
C THR A 26 10.41 -37.73 -23.00
N GLY A 27 11.24 -38.23 -22.08
CA GLY A 27 12.08 -39.41 -22.32
C GLY A 27 13.18 -39.17 -23.35
N PHE A 28 13.49 -37.90 -23.69
CA PHE A 28 14.70 -37.57 -24.44
C PHE A 28 15.92 -38.07 -23.68
N ALA A 29 17.01 -38.38 -24.40
CA ALA A 29 18.27 -38.72 -23.75
C ALA A 29 18.62 -37.60 -22.77
N MET A 30 18.88 -37.96 -21.50
CA MET A 30 19.13 -37.03 -20.40
C MET A 30 19.88 -35.81 -20.90
N SER A 31 19.31 -34.61 -20.77
CA SER A 31 20.09 -33.43 -21.09
C SER A 31 21.31 -33.46 -20.19
N PRO A 32 22.44 -32.97 -20.71
CA PRO A 32 23.69 -33.08 -19.98
C PRO A 32 23.70 -32.25 -18.68
N TYR A 33 22.62 -31.54 -18.33
CA TYR A 33 22.47 -30.74 -17.12
C TYR A 33 22.11 -31.52 -15.85
N GLU A 34 21.81 -32.82 -15.93
CA GLU A 34 21.72 -33.70 -14.74
C GLU A 34 23.09 -34.14 -14.20
N SER A 35 24.18 -33.85 -14.92
CA SER A 35 25.55 -34.10 -14.46
C SER A 35 26.14 -32.86 -13.77
N ASP A 36 26.61 -33.01 -12.52
CA ASP A 36 27.34 -31.99 -11.75
C ASP A 36 28.62 -31.46 -12.45
N THR A 37 29.02 -32.08 -13.57
CA THR A 37 30.29 -31.81 -14.26
C THR A 37 30.15 -31.37 -15.72
N PHE A 38 28.92 -31.14 -16.21
CA PHE A 38 28.79 -30.81 -17.63
C PHE A 38 29.24 -29.39 -17.99
N LYS A 39 30.14 -29.34 -18.98
CA LYS A 39 30.45 -28.16 -19.78
C LYS A 39 29.87 -28.37 -21.17
N ILE A 40 28.98 -27.48 -21.64
CA ILE A 40 28.76 -27.32 -23.09
C ILE A 40 30.15 -27.17 -23.71
N ALA A 41 30.49 -28.03 -24.67
CA ALA A 41 31.81 -28.02 -25.30
C ALA A 41 32.20 -26.57 -25.65
N GLU A 42 33.31 -26.08 -25.09
CA GLU A 42 33.75 -24.68 -25.21
C GLU A 42 33.81 -24.24 -26.68
N ASN A 43 34.07 -25.20 -27.58
CA ASN A 43 34.19 -24.97 -29.03
C ASN A 43 32.89 -24.50 -29.72
N ASN A 44 31.71 -24.60 -29.10
CA ASN A 44 30.42 -24.21 -29.70
C ASN A 44 29.53 -23.32 -28.80
N SER A 45 30.09 -22.79 -27.70
CA SER A 45 29.36 -21.90 -26.81
C SER A 45 30.16 -20.67 -26.39
N VAL A 46 29.47 -19.54 -26.23
CA VAL A 46 30.04 -18.29 -25.73
C VAL A 46 29.42 -18.00 -24.37
N MET A 47 30.26 -17.66 -23.40
CA MET A 47 29.82 -17.25 -22.06
C MET A 47 29.78 -15.72 -21.95
N VAL A 48 28.76 -15.20 -21.30
CA VAL A 48 28.55 -13.78 -21.04
C VAL A 48 28.13 -13.52 -19.60
N ASP A 49 28.27 -12.29 -19.13
CA ASP A 49 27.95 -11.91 -17.74
C ASP A 49 26.46 -11.61 -17.56
N THR A 50 25.86 -10.91 -18.52
CA THR A 50 24.51 -10.32 -18.37
C THR A 50 23.52 -10.85 -19.40
N SER A 51 22.21 -10.79 -19.08
CA SER A 51 21.13 -11.11 -20.03
C SER A 51 21.17 -10.18 -21.26
N GLN A 52 21.51 -8.91 -21.03
CA GLN A 52 21.68 -7.91 -22.08
C GLN A 52 22.79 -8.28 -23.06
N GLN A 53 23.95 -8.71 -22.57
CA GLN A 53 25.05 -9.17 -23.43
C GLN A 53 24.63 -10.39 -24.25
N SER A 54 23.94 -11.38 -23.65
CA SER A 54 23.43 -12.53 -24.42
C SER A 54 22.42 -12.11 -25.48
N GLY A 55 21.54 -11.16 -25.16
CA GLY A 55 20.56 -10.64 -26.10
C GLY A 55 21.19 -9.88 -27.25
N VAL A 56 22.19 -9.03 -26.99
CA VAL A 56 22.94 -8.31 -28.05
C VAL A 56 23.62 -9.31 -28.99
N ILE A 57 24.25 -10.36 -28.47
CA ILE A 57 24.90 -11.35 -29.33
C ILE A 57 23.85 -12.08 -30.18
N VAL A 58 22.74 -12.51 -29.59
CA VAL A 58 21.71 -13.23 -30.36
C VAL A 58 21.01 -12.36 -31.40
N GLY A 59 20.76 -11.08 -31.07
CA GLY A 59 20.15 -10.14 -32.02
C GLY A 59 21.07 -9.76 -33.19
N ASN A 60 22.39 -9.90 -33.06
CA ASN A 60 23.35 -9.44 -34.08
C ASN A 60 24.09 -10.57 -34.82
N TYR A 61 24.09 -11.80 -34.30
CA TYR A 61 24.84 -12.91 -34.90
C TYR A 61 23.89 -14.04 -35.34
N PRO A 62 23.85 -14.39 -36.64
CA PRO A 62 22.95 -15.43 -37.14
C PRO A 62 23.32 -16.80 -36.59
N TYR A 63 22.33 -17.71 -36.55
CA TYR A 63 22.49 -19.10 -36.07
C TYR A 63 22.98 -19.20 -34.62
N THR A 64 22.60 -18.23 -33.79
CA THR A 64 22.84 -18.23 -32.35
C THR A 64 21.54 -18.47 -31.58
N ILE A 65 21.66 -19.02 -30.37
CA ILE A 65 20.52 -19.26 -29.48
C ILE A 65 20.92 -18.96 -28.04
N THR A 66 19.99 -18.42 -27.26
CA THR A 66 20.15 -18.19 -25.83
C THR A 66 18.81 -18.26 -25.10
N TYR A 67 18.82 -18.11 -23.78
CA TYR A 67 17.63 -18.05 -22.94
C TYR A 67 17.51 -16.63 -22.35
N LEU A 68 16.40 -15.96 -22.65
CA LEU A 68 16.11 -14.58 -22.22
C LEU A 68 14.73 -14.52 -21.61
N SER A 69 14.48 -13.44 -20.84
CA SER A 69 13.11 -13.03 -20.57
C SER A 69 12.48 -12.49 -21.87
N PRO A 70 11.13 -12.54 -22.03
CA PRO A 70 10.47 -12.01 -23.22
C PRO A 70 10.79 -10.54 -23.48
N ILE A 71 10.88 -9.72 -22.43
CA ILE A 71 11.23 -8.30 -22.54
C ILE A 71 12.66 -8.09 -23.06
N ASP A 72 13.62 -8.88 -22.60
CA ASP A 72 15.01 -8.81 -23.08
C ASP A 72 15.11 -9.25 -24.54
N ALA A 73 14.34 -10.27 -24.95
CA ALA A 73 14.30 -10.73 -26.34
C ALA A 73 13.73 -9.65 -27.28
N LEU A 74 12.60 -9.04 -26.92
CA LEU A 74 12.01 -7.96 -27.72
C LEU A 74 12.90 -6.72 -27.79
N ALA A 75 13.54 -6.34 -26.68
CA ALA A 75 14.45 -5.19 -26.66
C ALA A 75 15.63 -5.35 -27.65
N GLN A 76 15.96 -6.58 -28.03
CA GLN A 76 17.04 -6.90 -28.97
C GLN A 76 16.54 -7.36 -30.34
N ASN A 77 15.23 -7.25 -30.62
CA ASN A 77 14.58 -7.78 -31.82
C ASN A 77 14.94 -9.25 -32.09
N ALA A 78 15.09 -10.06 -31.04
CA ALA A 78 15.40 -11.47 -31.16
C ALA A 78 14.11 -12.28 -31.31
N ASP A 79 14.10 -13.22 -32.27
CA ASP A 79 12.98 -14.16 -32.44
C ASP A 79 12.90 -15.13 -31.25
N MET A 80 11.69 -15.33 -30.72
CA MET A 80 11.42 -16.28 -29.65
C MET A 80 10.92 -17.61 -30.22
N ALA A 81 11.55 -18.71 -29.84
CA ALA A 81 11.15 -20.04 -30.28
C ALA A 81 9.90 -20.55 -29.53
N SER A 82 9.02 -21.24 -30.26
CA SER A 82 7.99 -22.08 -29.64
C SER A 82 8.64 -23.34 -29.04
N ILE A 83 8.15 -23.77 -27.88
CA ILE A 83 8.65 -24.97 -27.20
C ILE A 83 7.59 -26.06 -27.28
N GLN A 84 8.03 -27.29 -27.50
CA GLN A 84 7.13 -28.45 -27.48
C GLN A 84 6.63 -28.70 -26.05
N HIS A 85 5.32 -28.72 -25.89
CA HIS A 85 4.63 -29.05 -24.65
C HIS A 85 4.46 -30.57 -24.50
N ILE A 86 4.19 -31.06 -23.29
CA ILE A 86 4.08 -32.50 -22.98
C ILE A 86 3.04 -33.25 -23.84
N ASN A 87 2.04 -32.55 -24.37
CA ASN A 87 1.03 -33.13 -25.28
C ASN A 87 1.49 -33.20 -26.76
N GLY A 88 2.70 -32.72 -27.08
CA GLY A 88 3.28 -32.71 -28.41
C GLY A 88 3.10 -31.41 -29.20
N ASP A 89 2.26 -30.48 -28.73
CA ASP A 89 2.02 -29.20 -29.40
C ASP A 89 3.18 -28.21 -29.22
N PHE A 90 3.46 -27.37 -30.22
CA PHE A 90 4.45 -26.31 -30.10
C PHE A 90 3.78 -25.02 -29.62
N ILE A 91 4.10 -24.60 -28.40
CA ILE A 91 3.48 -23.46 -27.74
C ILE A 91 4.42 -22.23 -27.87
N PRO A 92 3.96 -21.11 -28.46
CA PRO A 92 4.75 -19.88 -28.53
C PRO A 92 4.85 -19.21 -27.15
N CYS A 93 5.91 -18.42 -26.92
CA CYS A 93 6.04 -17.63 -25.69
C CYS A 93 5.17 -16.35 -25.80
N THR A 94 4.01 -16.36 -25.17
CA THR A 94 3.07 -15.21 -25.15
C THR A 94 2.60 -14.95 -23.72
N THR A 95 2.06 -13.76 -23.46
CA THR A 95 1.49 -13.45 -22.15
C THR A 95 0.35 -14.39 -21.76
N GLU A 96 -0.45 -14.83 -22.74
CA GLU A 96 -1.54 -15.80 -22.53
C GLU A 96 -1.01 -17.18 -22.12
N THR A 97 -0.05 -17.72 -22.86
CA THR A 97 0.51 -19.06 -22.60
C THR A 97 1.32 -19.11 -21.30
N LEU A 98 2.02 -18.03 -20.96
CA LEU A 98 2.68 -17.85 -19.66
C LEU A 98 1.64 -17.72 -18.51
N SER A 99 0.53 -17.02 -18.75
CA SER A 99 -0.58 -16.89 -17.78
C SER A 99 -1.22 -18.25 -17.49
N ASN A 100 -1.44 -19.08 -18.51
CA ASN A 100 -1.93 -20.45 -18.35
C ASN A 100 -1.02 -21.28 -17.43
N SER A 101 0.30 -21.15 -17.57
CA SER A 101 1.27 -21.82 -16.70
C SER A 101 1.25 -21.31 -15.25
N ILE A 102 1.11 -20.00 -15.03
CA ILE A 102 1.03 -19.45 -13.66
C ILE A 102 -0.29 -19.85 -12.98
N ASN A 103 -1.40 -19.79 -13.71
CA ASN A 103 -2.73 -20.13 -13.19
C ASN A 103 -2.92 -21.63 -12.95
N SER A 104 -2.02 -22.49 -13.45
CA SER A 104 -2.05 -23.92 -13.14
C SER A 104 -1.58 -24.24 -11.72
N ILE A 105 -0.93 -23.30 -11.04
CA ILE A 105 -0.51 -23.47 -9.64
C ILE A 105 -1.75 -23.30 -8.77
N ASP A 106 -2.28 -24.42 -8.28
CA ASP A 106 -3.44 -24.44 -7.42
C ASP A 106 -3.15 -23.88 -6.01
N PHE A 107 -4.22 -23.66 -5.24
CA PHE A 107 -4.14 -23.09 -3.90
C PHE A 107 -3.41 -23.98 -2.88
N GLU A 108 -3.55 -25.31 -2.98
CA GLU A 108 -2.90 -26.26 -2.05
C GLU A 108 -1.39 -26.31 -2.32
N SER A 109 -1.02 -26.46 -3.59
CA SER A 109 0.35 -26.40 -4.08
C SER A 109 1.02 -25.10 -3.66
N ALA A 110 0.37 -23.96 -3.92
CA ALA A 110 0.87 -22.67 -3.46
C ALA A 110 1.05 -22.66 -1.94
N ASN A 111 0.04 -23.05 -1.15
CA ASN A 111 0.08 -23.00 0.32
C ASN A 111 1.11 -23.95 0.95
N SER A 112 1.46 -25.04 0.29
CA SER A 112 2.50 -25.97 0.75
C SER A 112 3.90 -25.37 0.76
N LEU A 113 4.17 -24.37 -0.09
CA LEU A 113 5.51 -23.78 -0.23
C LEU A 113 5.99 -23.12 1.08
N ASN A 114 7.20 -23.41 1.51
CA ASN A 114 7.85 -22.64 2.56
C ASN A 114 8.33 -21.30 1.98
N PRO A 115 7.80 -20.13 2.43
CA PRO A 115 8.18 -18.83 1.87
C PRO A 115 9.64 -18.44 2.13
N TYR A 116 10.36 -19.18 2.99
CA TYR A 116 11.76 -18.94 3.32
C TYR A 116 12.74 -19.77 2.49
N THR A 117 12.32 -20.92 1.97
CA THR A 117 13.23 -21.91 1.35
C THR A 117 12.80 -22.38 -0.02
N ASP A 118 11.50 -22.32 -0.32
CA ASP A 118 10.94 -22.93 -1.51
C ASP A 118 10.68 -21.87 -2.59
N PHE A 119 10.78 -22.30 -3.84
CA PHE A 119 10.52 -21.46 -5.00
C PHE A 119 9.35 -22.03 -5.78
N ALA A 120 8.37 -21.19 -6.08
CA ALA A 120 7.30 -21.55 -7.00
C ALA A 120 7.86 -21.70 -8.42
N VAL A 121 7.45 -22.76 -9.10
CA VAL A 121 7.93 -23.10 -10.44
C VAL A 121 6.74 -23.62 -11.25
N ALA A 122 6.55 -23.08 -12.46
CA ALA A 122 5.52 -23.49 -13.41
C ALA A 122 6.17 -24.07 -14.68
N ILE A 123 6.93 -25.15 -14.50
CA ILE A 123 7.68 -25.79 -15.59
C ILE A 123 6.94 -27.05 -16.02
N ASP A 124 6.76 -27.20 -17.33
CA ASP A 124 6.18 -28.38 -18.00
C ASP A 124 4.87 -28.85 -17.37
N VAL A 125 4.00 -27.89 -17.06
CA VAL A 125 2.70 -28.14 -16.43
C VAL A 125 1.75 -28.80 -17.44
N PRO A 126 0.95 -29.80 -17.06
CA PRO A 126 0.12 -30.56 -18.00
C PRO A 126 -1.19 -29.83 -18.37
N ILE A 127 -1.12 -28.52 -18.59
CA ILE A 127 -2.25 -27.67 -18.96
C ILE A 127 -2.13 -27.31 -20.43
N LYS A 128 -3.20 -27.55 -21.20
CA LYS A 128 -3.23 -27.22 -22.62
C LYS A 128 -2.88 -25.73 -22.82
N GLU A 129 -2.06 -25.42 -23.83
CA GLU A 129 -1.63 -24.05 -24.15
C GLU A 129 -0.80 -23.35 -23.04
N ALA A 130 -0.27 -24.10 -22.07
CA ALA A 130 0.68 -23.58 -21.10
C ALA A 130 2.10 -23.57 -21.68
N TYR A 131 2.82 -22.45 -21.53
CA TYR A 131 4.20 -22.38 -21.99
C TYR A 131 5.10 -23.24 -21.08
N PRO A 132 5.86 -24.21 -21.63
CA PRO A 132 6.59 -25.20 -20.81
C PRO A 132 7.71 -24.62 -19.94
N LEU A 133 8.23 -23.43 -20.28
CA LEU A 133 9.33 -22.77 -19.58
C LEU A 133 8.83 -21.49 -18.89
N THR A 134 8.04 -21.63 -17.83
CA THR A 134 7.55 -20.49 -17.04
C THR A 134 8.12 -20.51 -15.63
N ILE A 135 8.71 -19.38 -15.21
CA ILE A 135 9.42 -19.28 -13.93
C ILE A 135 8.95 -18.05 -13.17
N VAL A 136 8.84 -18.17 -11.85
CA VAL A 136 8.47 -17.08 -10.94
C VAL A 136 9.73 -16.40 -10.40
N VAL A 137 9.82 -15.08 -10.56
CA VAL A 137 10.88 -14.26 -9.96
C VAL A 137 10.48 -13.88 -8.54
N ASN A 138 11.40 -14.03 -7.59
CA ASN A 138 11.11 -13.87 -6.16
C ASN A 138 11.87 -12.67 -5.58
N TYR A 139 11.22 -11.96 -4.65
CA TYR A 139 11.90 -11.05 -3.73
C TYR A 139 12.32 -11.82 -2.49
N LEU A 140 13.57 -11.62 -2.06
CA LEU A 140 14.07 -12.17 -0.80
C LEU A 140 13.98 -11.10 0.28
N ILE A 141 13.13 -11.33 1.28
CA ILE A 141 13.02 -10.48 2.47
C ILE A 141 13.21 -11.32 3.73
N ASN A 142 13.90 -10.76 4.73
CA ASN A 142 13.93 -11.35 6.06
C ASN A 142 12.76 -10.75 6.88
N PRO A 143 11.66 -11.48 7.11
CA PRO A 143 10.50 -10.91 7.78
C PRO A 143 10.72 -10.64 9.27
N SER A 144 11.71 -11.28 9.90
CA SER A 144 12.08 -11.00 11.30
C SER A 144 12.90 -9.71 11.44
N ASN A 145 13.49 -9.23 10.33
CA ASN A 145 14.31 -8.02 10.31
C ASN A 145 14.36 -7.44 8.90
N ILE A 146 13.24 -6.90 8.42
CA ILE A 146 13.20 -6.20 7.12
C ILE A 146 14.13 -4.99 7.18
N SER A 147 14.09 -4.27 8.30
CA SER A 147 14.99 -3.20 8.66
C SER A 147 14.96 -3.03 10.18
N ALA A 148 16.04 -2.50 10.76
CA ALA A 148 16.04 -2.04 12.15
C ALA A 148 15.17 -0.79 12.34
N ASP A 149 14.93 -0.03 11.25
CA ASP A 149 14.07 1.14 11.25
C ASP A 149 12.60 0.77 10.92
N TYR A 150 11.69 1.17 11.81
CA TYR A 150 10.26 0.89 11.69
C TYR A 150 9.66 1.50 10.41
N THR A 151 9.99 2.75 10.12
CA THR A 151 9.46 3.48 8.97
C THR A 151 9.87 2.81 7.67
N THR A 152 11.16 2.42 7.56
CA THR A 152 11.68 1.66 6.42
C THR A 152 10.92 0.34 6.26
N ALA A 153 10.73 -0.43 7.33
CA ALA A 153 10.00 -1.70 7.26
C ALA A 153 8.56 -1.52 6.76
N VAL A 154 7.84 -0.51 7.26
CA VAL A 154 6.48 -0.18 6.82
C VAL A 154 6.45 0.22 5.34
N HIS A 155 7.37 1.08 4.89
CA HIS A 155 7.40 1.50 3.48
C HIS A 155 7.77 0.37 2.53
N THR A 156 8.68 -0.53 2.93
CA THR A 156 8.99 -1.74 2.14
C THR A 156 7.76 -2.62 1.99
N LEU A 157 7.02 -2.88 3.07
CA LEU A 157 5.80 -3.69 3.02
C LEU A 157 4.70 -3.02 2.18
N LYS A 158 4.52 -1.70 2.31
CA LYS A 158 3.61 -0.92 1.46
C LYS A 158 3.98 -1.02 -0.01
N PHE A 159 5.27 -0.92 -0.35
CA PHE A 159 5.76 -1.10 -1.72
C PHE A 159 5.48 -2.50 -2.25
N LEU A 160 5.83 -3.55 -1.50
CA LEU A 160 5.60 -4.93 -1.93
C LEU A 160 4.12 -5.24 -2.12
N TRP A 161 3.27 -4.75 -1.22
CA TRP A 161 1.83 -4.87 -1.34
C TRP A 161 1.31 -4.15 -2.57
N TRP A 162 1.67 -2.87 -2.73
CA TRP A 162 1.29 -2.06 -3.88
C TRP A 162 1.73 -2.70 -5.19
N PHE A 163 2.97 -3.17 -5.26
CA PHE A 163 3.54 -3.84 -6.43
C PHE A 163 2.75 -5.09 -6.82
N LEU A 164 2.27 -5.86 -5.83
CA LEU A 164 1.49 -7.06 -6.09
C LEU A 164 0.05 -6.77 -6.51
N ILE A 165 -0.60 -5.75 -5.95
CA ILE A 165 -2.01 -5.43 -6.27
C ILE A 165 -2.17 -4.50 -7.48
N ASN A 166 -1.08 -3.91 -7.99
CA ASN A 166 -1.09 -3.04 -9.18
C ASN A 166 -0.37 -3.75 -10.34
N PRO A 167 -1.08 -4.57 -11.13
CA PRO A 167 -0.47 -5.42 -12.15
C PRO A 167 0.10 -4.66 -13.36
N THR A 168 -0.21 -3.35 -13.48
CA THR A 168 0.14 -2.52 -14.65
C THR A 168 1.63 -2.62 -15.01
N TYR A 169 2.51 -2.52 -14.00
CA TYR A 169 3.95 -2.59 -14.24
C TYR A 169 4.37 -3.96 -14.81
N ALA A 170 3.80 -5.05 -14.29
CA ALA A 170 4.08 -6.39 -14.80
C ALA A 170 3.60 -6.53 -16.25
N THR A 171 2.38 -6.07 -16.54
CA THR A 171 1.80 -6.16 -17.89
C THR A 171 2.56 -5.34 -18.93
N GLU A 172 3.01 -4.13 -18.57
CA GLU A 172 3.82 -3.27 -19.46
C GLU A 172 5.21 -3.86 -19.74
N THR A 173 5.72 -4.69 -18.82
CA THR A 173 7.04 -5.31 -18.92
C THR A 173 6.99 -6.78 -19.33
N LEU A 174 5.84 -7.26 -19.83
CA LEU A 174 5.62 -8.63 -20.31
C LEU A 174 5.83 -9.72 -19.24
N PHE A 175 5.70 -9.35 -17.97
CA PHE A 175 5.57 -10.28 -16.86
C PHE A 175 4.10 -10.63 -16.64
N ILE A 176 3.87 -11.83 -16.12
CA ILE A 176 2.54 -12.24 -15.70
C ILE A 176 2.29 -11.71 -14.28
N PRO A 177 1.24 -10.91 -14.06
CA PRO A 177 0.92 -10.44 -12.73
C PRO A 177 0.48 -11.62 -11.85
N LEU A 178 0.98 -11.66 -10.62
CA LEU A 178 0.53 -12.64 -9.63
C LEU A 178 -0.76 -12.21 -8.91
N PHE A 179 -1.26 -11.00 -9.15
CA PHE A 179 -2.51 -10.52 -8.54
C PHE A 179 -3.67 -11.48 -8.86
N ASN A 180 -4.50 -11.80 -7.86
CA ASN A 180 -5.59 -12.76 -7.95
C ASN A 180 -5.21 -14.21 -8.32
N THR A 181 -3.93 -14.57 -8.28
CA THR A 181 -3.48 -15.97 -8.40
C THR A 181 -3.33 -16.62 -7.02
N ALA A 182 -3.23 -17.95 -6.96
CA ALA A 182 -2.94 -18.67 -5.72
C ALA A 182 -1.63 -18.18 -5.05
N LEU A 183 -0.59 -17.94 -5.85
CA LEU A 183 0.69 -17.40 -5.38
C LEU A 183 0.57 -15.96 -4.87
N GLY A 184 -0.19 -15.12 -5.56
CA GLY A 184 -0.44 -13.74 -5.11
C GLY A 184 -1.17 -13.72 -3.77
N ASN A 185 -2.23 -14.51 -3.64
CA ASN A 185 -3.00 -14.63 -2.40
C ASN A 185 -2.14 -15.14 -1.24
N LYS A 186 -1.30 -16.15 -1.50
CA LYS A 186 -0.33 -16.62 -0.51
C LYS A 186 0.66 -15.52 -0.10
N THR A 187 1.16 -14.75 -1.07
CA THR A 187 2.11 -13.68 -0.81
C THR A 187 1.48 -12.56 0.03
N LEU A 188 0.26 -12.13 -0.31
CA LEU A 188 -0.49 -11.16 0.50
C LEU A 188 -0.77 -11.69 1.92
N SER A 189 -1.14 -12.95 2.04
CA SER A 189 -1.30 -13.63 3.33
C SER A 189 -0.01 -13.60 4.15
N PHE A 190 1.13 -13.92 3.53
CA PHE A 190 2.44 -13.84 4.17
C PHE A 190 2.76 -12.41 4.63
N LEU A 191 2.61 -11.41 3.76
CA LEU A 191 2.87 -10.00 4.11
C LEU A 191 1.97 -9.52 5.26
N SER A 192 0.72 -9.98 5.32
CA SER A 192 -0.22 -9.64 6.41
C SER A 192 0.19 -10.20 7.79
N ASN A 193 1.11 -11.18 7.82
CA ASN A 193 1.57 -11.83 9.04
C ASN A 193 2.94 -11.33 9.51
N VAL A 194 3.60 -10.42 8.77
CA VAL A 194 4.88 -9.86 9.15
C VAL A 194 4.76 -9.08 10.47
N GLN A 195 5.71 -9.31 11.37
CA GLN A 195 5.77 -8.70 12.68
C GLN A 195 6.99 -7.78 12.80
N PHE A 196 6.87 -6.76 13.64
CA PHE A 196 7.98 -5.90 14.01
C PHE A 196 8.16 -5.92 15.53
N GLN A 197 9.42 -5.83 15.97
CA GLN A 197 9.81 -5.88 17.38
C GLN A 197 8.95 -4.91 18.21
N ASP A 198 8.41 -5.40 19.34
CA ASP A 198 7.57 -4.67 20.29
C ASP A 198 6.24 -4.09 19.76
N LYS A 199 5.93 -4.25 18.47
CA LYS A 199 4.70 -3.75 17.83
C LYS A 199 3.77 -4.88 17.38
N GLY A 200 4.25 -6.12 17.34
CA GLY A 200 3.50 -7.28 16.86
C GLY A 200 3.28 -7.22 15.35
N ARG A 201 2.15 -7.74 14.88
CA ARG A 201 1.78 -7.75 13.45
C ARG A 201 1.60 -6.32 12.94
N LEU A 202 2.20 -6.01 11.80
CA LEU A 202 2.13 -4.66 11.20
C LEU A 202 0.83 -4.40 10.42
N PHE A 203 0.19 -5.45 9.91
CA PHE A 203 -1.07 -5.37 9.18
C PHE A 203 -2.28 -5.38 10.12
N GLY A 204 -3.31 -4.61 9.78
CA GLY A 204 -4.59 -4.61 10.51
C GLY A 204 -4.51 -3.88 11.85
N ARG A 205 -3.53 -2.97 12.00
CA ARG A 205 -3.35 -2.20 13.24
C ARG A 205 -4.21 -0.96 13.28
N SER A 206 -4.53 -0.40 12.10
CA SER A 206 -5.43 0.73 11.93
C SER A 206 -6.78 0.25 11.42
N ILE A 207 -7.84 1.01 11.74
CA ILE A 207 -9.13 0.84 11.08
C ILE A 207 -9.04 1.04 9.57
N CYS A 208 -8.05 1.82 9.10
CA CYS A 208 -7.79 2.10 7.70
C CYS A 208 -7.03 1.00 6.94
N ASP A 209 -6.62 -0.07 7.62
CA ASP A 209 -6.05 -1.23 6.94
C ASP A 209 -7.19 -2.10 6.33
N PRO A 210 -7.05 -2.59 5.08
CA PRO A 210 -8.04 -3.43 4.43
C PRO A 210 -8.30 -4.74 5.20
N THR A 211 -9.53 -5.25 5.15
CA THR A 211 -9.90 -6.54 5.75
C THR A 211 -9.66 -7.71 4.78
N LEU A 212 -9.32 -8.87 5.33
CA LEU A 212 -8.90 -10.06 4.58
C LEU A 212 -10.02 -10.77 3.79
N SER A 213 -11.29 -10.45 4.06
CA SER A 213 -12.45 -11.29 3.64
C SER A 213 -13.06 -10.96 2.28
N GLU A 214 -12.72 -9.82 1.66
CA GLU A 214 -13.28 -9.40 0.38
C GLU A 214 -12.15 -9.13 -0.63
N ALA A 215 -11.77 -10.15 -1.40
CA ALA A 215 -10.94 -10.06 -2.62
C ALA A 215 -9.61 -9.26 -2.57
N TRP A 216 -9.07 -8.97 -1.37
CA TRP A 216 -7.93 -8.05 -1.18
C TRP A 216 -8.15 -6.67 -1.83
N THR A 217 -9.40 -6.32 -2.11
CA THR A 217 -9.78 -5.01 -2.64
C THR A 217 -9.92 -4.05 -1.46
N PHE A 218 -9.42 -2.82 -1.63
CA PHE A 218 -9.55 -1.80 -0.60
C PHE A 218 -11.01 -1.40 -0.48
N LYS A 219 -11.74 -2.02 0.44
CA LYS A 219 -13.02 -1.50 0.90
C LYS A 219 -12.72 -0.39 1.88
N ASN A 220 -13.12 0.84 1.55
CA ASN A 220 -13.01 1.96 2.48
C ASN A 220 -13.77 1.59 3.77
N PRO A 221 -13.07 1.42 4.90
CA PRO A 221 -13.70 1.04 6.15
C PRO A 221 -14.45 2.22 6.80
N CYS A 222 -14.25 3.43 6.28
CA CYS A 222 -14.94 4.64 6.71
C CYS A 222 -16.34 4.72 6.08
N VAL A 223 -17.37 4.92 6.92
CA VAL A 223 -18.78 5.01 6.50
C VAL A 223 -19.07 6.35 5.80
N HIS A 224 -18.61 7.45 6.40
CA HIS A 224 -18.76 8.82 5.88
C HIS A 224 -17.43 9.55 5.93
N GLY A 225 -16.50 9.11 5.09
CA GLY A 225 -15.17 9.70 5.02
C GLY A 225 -14.19 8.83 4.24
N GLN A 226 -12.90 9.07 4.45
CA GLN A 226 -11.84 8.35 3.77
C GLN A 226 -10.60 8.20 4.65
N CYS A 227 -9.79 7.18 4.35
CA CYS A 227 -8.46 7.07 4.90
C CYS A 227 -7.48 7.94 4.10
N ALA A 228 -6.53 8.60 4.77
CA ALA A 228 -5.49 9.41 4.11
C ALA A 228 -4.65 8.61 3.10
N HIS A 229 -4.53 7.31 3.34
CA HIS A 229 -3.77 6.37 2.53
C HIS A 229 -4.60 5.12 2.26
N SER A 230 -4.50 4.59 1.04
CA SER A 230 -5.23 3.40 0.57
C SER A 230 -4.44 2.10 0.71
N LEU A 231 -3.19 2.15 1.19
CA LEU A 231 -2.34 0.97 1.39
C LEU A 231 -2.37 0.51 2.85
N PRO A 232 -2.19 -0.79 3.12
CA PRO A 232 -2.11 -1.32 4.49
C PRO A 232 -0.83 -0.90 5.23
N PHE A 233 -0.67 -1.43 6.44
CA PHE A 233 0.46 -1.19 7.35
C PHE A 233 0.46 0.24 7.88
N GLN A 234 -0.74 0.77 8.15
CA GLN A 234 -0.88 2.06 8.78
C GLN A 234 -0.56 1.98 10.27
N GLU A 235 -0.16 3.11 10.85
CA GLU A 235 0.00 3.19 12.29
C GLU A 235 -1.36 3.04 13.00
N ALA A 236 -1.35 2.47 14.20
CA ALA A 236 -2.57 2.26 14.98
C ALA A 236 -3.33 3.56 15.33
N SER A 237 -2.64 4.70 15.29
CA SER A 237 -3.20 6.04 15.50
C SER A 237 -3.96 6.60 14.31
N VAL A 238 -3.79 6.02 13.11
CA VAL A 238 -4.47 6.50 11.89
C VAL A 238 -5.95 6.14 11.99
N THR A 239 -6.80 7.16 11.85
CA THR A 239 -8.26 7.05 11.84
C THR A 239 -8.83 7.62 10.54
N CYS A 240 -10.12 7.41 10.31
CA CYS A 240 -10.83 7.96 9.15
C CYS A 240 -10.86 9.50 9.19
N ILE A 241 -10.68 10.14 8.04
CA ILE A 241 -10.94 11.56 7.83
C ILE A 241 -12.42 11.69 7.47
N CYS A 242 -13.22 12.26 8.38
CA CYS A 242 -14.67 12.31 8.23
C CYS A 242 -15.12 13.42 7.28
N ASP A 243 -16.20 13.13 6.56
CA ASP A 243 -16.93 14.12 5.78
C ASP A 243 -17.58 15.16 6.71
N PHE A 244 -17.93 16.32 6.15
CA PHE A 244 -18.60 17.36 6.90
C PHE A 244 -19.91 16.85 7.54
N GLY A 245 -20.06 17.08 8.84
CA GLY A 245 -21.23 16.62 9.60
C GLY A 245 -21.06 15.22 10.21
N TYR A 246 -19.86 14.62 10.15
CA TYR A 246 -19.54 13.35 10.81
C TYR A 246 -18.25 13.45 11.63
N GLU A 247 -18.09 12.56 12.62
CA GLU A 247 -16.98 12.57 13.57
C GLU A 247 -16.56 11.18 14.06
N ASN A 248 -15.35 11.10 14.64
CA ASN A 248 -14.79 9.90 15.26
C ASN A 248 -14.68 10.08 16.78
N TYR A 249 -15.77 9.89 17.51
CA TYR A 249 -15.82 10.05 18.96
C TYR A 249 -15.89 8.71 19.69
N LEU A 250 -16.95 7.93 19.48
CA LEU A 250 -17.09 6.56 20.01
C LEU A 250 -16.57 5.54 19.00
N PHE A 251 -16.70 5.82 17.71
CA PHE A 251 -16.25 4.95 16.63
C PHE A 251 -15.17 5.65 15.80
N SER A 252 -14.27 4.88 15.17
CA SER A 252 -13.15 5.44 14.38
C SER A 252 -13.41 5.45 12.87
N ASP A 253 -14.66 5.20 12.45
CA ASP A 253 -15.08 5.00 11.07
C ASP A 253 -16.07 6.05 10.52
N CYS A 254 -16.20 7.20 11.20
CA CYS A 254 -17.02 8.33 10.79
C CYS A 254 -18.52 8.01 10.68
N ARG A 255 -19.02 7.00 11.40
CA ARG A 255 -20.47 6.72 11.41
C ARG A 255 -21.29 7.68 12.26
N GLU A 256 -20.63 8.49 13.08
CA GLU A 256 -21.31 9.34 14.06
C GLU A 256 -21.60 10.70 13.45
N PRO A 257 -22.88 11.12 13.39
CA PRO A 257 -23.19 12.47 12.96
C PRO A 257 -22.71 13.48 14.00
N THR A 258 -22.11 14.58 13.54
CA THR A 258 -21.71 15.71 14.40
C THR A 258 -22.96 16.30 15.04
N ALA A 259 -23.13 16.06 16.34
CA ALA A 259 -24.24 16.63 17.06
C ALA A 259 -24.04 18.14 17.22
N LEU A 260 -25.04 18.94 16.82
CA LEU A 260 -25.07 20.40 17.05
C LEU A 260 -24.98 20.75 18.56
N PHE A 261 -25.45 19.84 19.42
CA PHE A 261 -25.37 19.94 20.87
C PHE A 261 -25.07 18.55 21.44
N ARG A 262 -23.85 18.34 21.96
CA ARG A 262 -23.49 17.09 22.65
C ARG A 262 -23.88 17.16 24.13
N ARG A 263 -24.35 16.04 24.67
CA ARG A 263 -24.70 15.91 26.09
C ARG A 263 -23.48 16.09 27.03
N ASP A 264 -22.28 15.88 26.49
CA ASP A 264 -21.00 15.98 27.20
C ASP A 264 -20.36 17.38 27.08
N TRP A 265 -21.02 18.30 26.39
CA TRP A 265 -20.56 19.66 26.12
C TRP A 265 -21.52 20.66 26.76
N PRO A 266 -21.11 21.42 27.79
CA PRO A 266 -19.79 21.78 28.27
C PRO A 266 -19.58 21.46 29.76
N SER A 267 -18.35 21.68 30.26
CA SER A 267 -18.12 21.68 31.71
C SER A 267 -19.01 22.76 32.34
N ILE A 268 -19.58 22.48 33.52
CA ILE A 268 -20.42 23.41 34.30
C ILE A 268 -19.81 24.83 34.35
N VAL A 269 -18.48 24.92 34.31
CA VAL A 269 -17.69 26.15 34.30
C VAL A 269 -18.02 27.05 33.12
N GLU A 270 -18.15 26.54 31.89
CA GLU A 270 -18.35 27.36 30.69
C GLU A 270 -19.78 27.92 30.60
N TYR A 271 -20.81 27.12 30.94
CA TYR A 271 -22.17 27.63 31.09
C TYR A 271 -22.28 28.63 32.25
N SER A 272 -21.55 28.39 33.35
CA SER A 272 -21.52 29.33 34.47
C SER A 272 -20.88 30.66 34.06
N LEU A 273 -19.79 30.62 33.29
CA LEU A 273 -19.11 31.81 32.78
C LEU A 273 -20.00 32.58 31.78
N PHE A 274 -20.68 31.88 30.86
CA PHE A 274 -21.66 32.51 29.98
C PHE A 274 -22.84 33.12 30.75
N GLY A 275 -23.36 32.41 31.76
CA GLY A 275 -24.45 32.89 32.60
C GLY A 275 -24.07 34.14 33.40
N ILE A 276 -22.89 34.14 34.03
CA ILE A 276 -22.35 35.30 34.76
C ILE A 276 -22.11 36.46 33.79
N GLY A 277 -21.49 36.21 32.63
CA GLY A 277 -21.24 37.21 31.61
C GLY A 277 -22.53 37.84 31.07
N GLY A 278 -23.57 37.03 30.83
CA GLY A 278 -24.90 37.49 30.44
C GLY A 278 -25.59 38.33 31.52
N LEU A 279 -25.51 37.92 32.79
CA LEU A 279 -26.02 38.66 33.94
C LEU A 279 -25.36 40.04 34.09
N VAL A 280 -24.03 40.11 33.94
CA VAL A 280 -23.29 41.39 33.96
C VAL A 280 -23.76 42.30 32.81
N CYS A 281 -23.91 41.76 31.59
CA CYS A 281 -24.42 42.53 30.45
C CYS A 281 -25.83 43.07 30.68
N LEU A 282 -26.74 42.22 31.20
CA LEU A 282 -28.12 42.60 31.51
C LEU A 282 -28.18 43.65 32.60
N THR A 283 -27.33 43.55 33.62
CA THR A 283 -27.28 44.53 34.72
C THR A 283 -26.80 45.89 34.23
N ILE A 284 -25.80 45.93 33.35
CA ILE A 284 -25.32 47.16 32.71
C ILE A 284 -26.40 47.76 31.79
N ALA A 285 -27.09 46.92 31.01
CA ALA A 285 -28.16 47.36 30.12
C ALA A 285 -29.38 47.91 30.88
N ALA A 286 -29.80 47.23 31.96
CA ALA A 286 -30.95 47.63 32.78
C ALA A 286 -30.71 48.92 33.56
N ASN A 287 -29.48 49.15 34.03
CA ASN A 287 -29.13 50.36 34.78
C ASN A 287 -28.67 51.53 33.89
N ARG A 288 -28.69 51.36 32.55
CA ARG A 288 -28.30 52.40 31.57
C ARG A 288 -29.10 53.70 31.70
N GLY A 289 -30.30 53.65 32.30
CA GLY A 289 -31.15 54.82 32.54
C GLY A 289 -30.80 55.64 33.78
N GLN A 290 -29.88 55.19 34.65
CA GLN A 290 -29.48 55.93 35.83
C GLN A 290 -28.50 57.07 35.46
N ASP A 291 -28.75 58.28 35.99
CA ASP A 291 -28.00 59.50 35.66
C ASP A 291 -26.49 59.38 35.94
N SER A 292 -26.12 58.54 36.92
CA SER A 292 -24.73 58.21 37.28
C SER A 292 -23.96 57.46 36.18
N ILE A 293 -24.64 56.67 35.34
CA ILE A 293 -24.01 55.90 34.24
C ILE A 293 -24.11 56.66 32.92
N LYS A 294 -25.21 57.40 32.73
CA LYS A 294 -25.47 58.23 31.55
C LYS A 294 -24.41 59.33 31.34
N ASN A 295 -23.83 59.83 32.43
CA ASN A 295 -22.86 60.92 32.44
C ASN A 295 -21.40 60.48 32.20
N ILE A 296 -21.08 59.18 32.20
CA ILE A 296 -19.69 58.68 32.08
C ILE A 296 -19.29 58.47 30.61
N ALA A 297 -20.22 58.04 29.74
CA ALA A 297 -20.17 58.18 28.27
C ALA A 297 -21.27 57.32 27.61
N PRO A 298 -22.29 57.92 26.95
CA PRO A 298 -23.47 57.19 26.45
C PRO A 298 -23.16 56.16 25.34
N ASN A 299 -22.09 56.39 24.58
CA ASN A 299 -21.61 55.46 23.54
C ASN A 299 -20.71 54.37 24.12
N CYS A 300 -19.95 54.66 25.19
CA CYS A 300 -19.01 53.72 25.78
C CYS A 300 -19.72 52.51 26.40
N CYS A 301 -20.86 52.73 27.05
CA CYS A 301 -21.68 51.64 27.58
C CYS A 301 -22.13 50.65 26.50
N LEU A 302 -22.50 51.14 25.30
CA LEU A 302 -22.99 50.31 24.20
C LEU A 302 -21.85 49.51 23.55
N PHE A 303 -20.66 50.12 23.41
CA PHE A 303 -19.46 49.42 22.97
C PHE A 303 -18.99 48.35 23.98
N ILE A 304 -19.06 48.63 25.29
CA ILE A 304 -18.74 47.66 26.34
C ILE A 304 -19.75 46.50 26.33
N THR A 305 -21.05 46.78 26.21
CA THR A 305 -22.05 45.69 26.14
C THR A 305 -21.86 44.85 24.88
N PHE A 306 -21.57 45.47 23.74
CA PHE A 306 -21.31 44.76 22.50
C PHE A 306 -20.03 43.89 22.60
N GLY A 307 -18.96 44.42 23.18
CA GLY A 307 -17.72 43.68 23.44
C GLY A 307 -17.93 42.49 24.38
N CYS A 308 -18.70 42.67 25.47
CA CYS A 308 -19.06 41.57 26.36
C CYS A 308 -19.96 40.54 25.68
N PHE A 309 -20.90 40.96 24.82
CA PHE A 309 -21.75 40.03 24.08
C PHE A 309 -20.93 39.21 23.06
N ALA A 310 -20.03 39.86 22.34
CA ALA A 310 -19.11 39.20 21.41
C ALA A 310 -18.17 38.23 22.12
N GLY A 311 -17.64 38.59 23.31
CA GLY A 311 -16.82 37.70 24.15
C GLY A 311 -17.58 36.47 24.67
N ASN A 312 -18.84 36.65 25.09
CA ASN A 312 -19.70 35.53 25.47
C ASN A 312 -20.03 34.62 24.27
N LEU A 313 -20.24 35.21 23.09
CA LEU A 313 -20.42 34.46 21.84
C LEU A 313 -19.16 33.66 21.48
N SER A 314 -17.96 34.23 21.67
CA SER A 314 -16.71 33.52 21.38
C SER A 314 -16.45 32.35 22.33
N ILE A 315 -16.87 32.46 23.60
CA ILE A 315 -16.81 31.34 24.55
C ILE A 315 -17.72 30.19 24.06
N LEU A 316 -18.91 30.50 23.55
CA LEU A 316 -19.80 29.49 22.95
C LEU A 316 -19.19 28.85 21.69
N PHE A 317 -18.56 29.62 20.81
CA PHE A 317 -17.89 29.07 19.63
C PHE A 317 -16.64 28.24 19.96
N GLN A 318 -15.89 28.65 20.98
CA GLN A 318 -14.72 27.90 21.46
C GLN A 318 -15.15 26.63 22.20
N ALA A 319 -16.22 26.67 22.99
CA ALA A 319 -16.83 25.49 23.61
C ALA A 319 -17.48 24.55 22.57
N ALA A 320 -17.94 25.08 21.44
CA ALA A 320 -18.44 24.32 20.29
C ALA A 320 -17.32 23.81 19.35
N SER A 321 -16.06 24.15 19.61
CA SER A 321 -14.92 23.69 18.82
C SER A 321 -14.52 22.29 19.28
N ALA A 322 -14.69 21.32 18.38
CA ALA A 322 -14.33 19.94 18.66
C ALA A 322 -12.81 19.79 18.84
N THR A 323 -12.34 19.44 20.04
CA THR A 323 -10.99 18.92 20.19
C THR A 323 -10.91 17.68 21.05
N LYS A 324 -10.29 16.64 20.47
CA LYS A 324 -8.98 16.23 20.98
C LYS A 324 -7.90 16.14 19.90
N TYR A 325 -8.21 16.04 18.61
CA TYR A 325 -7.18 16.05 17.53
C TYR A 325 -7.61 16.66 16.18
N SER A 326 -8.80 17.26 16.04
CA SER A 326 -9.27 17.83 14.77
C SER A 326 -9.10 19.35 14.77
N CYS A 327 -8.45 19.89 13.74
CA CYS A 327 -8.40 21.30 13.32
C CYS A 327 -8.75 22.33 14.42
N ALA A 328 -7.72 22.85 15.08
CA ALA A 328 -7.85 24.10 15.81
C ALA A 328 -8.29 25.20 14.83
N LEU A 329 -9.60 25.48 14.80
CA LEU A 329 -10.09 26.73 14.25
C LEU A 329 -9.60 27.81 15.24
N ILE A 330 -8.41 28.35 14.99
CA ILE A 330 -7.89 29.48 15.76
C ILE A 330 -8.73 30.69 15.36
N THR A 331 -9.89 30.84 16.00
CA THR A 331 -10.63 32.09 15.98
C THR A 331 -9.83 33.09 16.79
N VAL A 332 -8.90 33.80 16.13
CA VAL A 332 -8.26 34.99 16.69
C VAL A 332 -9.36 36.05 16.81
N VAL A 333 -10.03 36.09 17.96
CA VAL A 333 -10.84 37.25 18.32
C VAL A 333 -9.82 38.34 18.70
N PRO A 334 -9.75 39.47 17.98
CA PRO A 334 -8.82 40.53 18.32
C PRO A 334 -9.10 40.97 19.76
N ALA A 335 -8.08 40.87 20.62
CA ALA A 335 -8.14 41.42 21.96
C ALA A 335 -8.27 42.94 21.85
N PHE A 336 -9.48 43.47 22.02
CA PHE A 336 -9.67 44.91 22.19
C PHE A 336 -9.14 45.29 23.57
N ALA A 337 -7.89 45.74 23.63
CA ALA A 337 -7.32 46.34 24.82
C ALA A 337 -8.06 47.65 25.12
N PHE A 338 -8.78 47.71 26.24
CA PHE A 338 -9.33 48.96 26.77
C PHE A 338 -8.22 49.73 27.49
N GLY A 339 -7.71 50.79 26.87
CA GLY A 339 -6.96 51.84 27.55
C GLY A 339 -7.87 53.02 27.82
N ALA A 340 -8.15 53.32 29.10
CA ALA A 340 -8.77 54.58 29.48
C ALA A 340 -7.68 55.67 29.46
N ILE A 341 -7.74 56.60 28.51
CA ILE A 341 -7.02 57.87 28.63
C ILE A 341 -7.94 58.79 29.43
N PHE A 342 -7.61 59.03 30.70
CA PHE A 342 -8.18 60.13 31.45
C PHE A 342 -7.53 61.42 30.94
N GLY A 343 -8.33 62.28 30.31
CA GLY A 343 -8.02 63.67 30.00
C GLY A 343 -8.92 64.57 30.81
#